data_AF-A0A7J4AYD7-F1
#
_entry.id   AF-A0A7J4AYD7-F1
#
_cell.length_a   1.000
_cell.length_b   1.000
_cell.length_c   1.000
_cell.angle_alpha   90.00
_cell.angle_beta   90.00
_cell.angle_gamma   90.00
#
_symmetry.space_group_name_H-M   'P 1'
#
loop_
_entity.id
_entity.type
_entity.pdbx_description
1 polymer ?
#
loop_
_entity_poly.entity_id
_entity_poly.type
_entity_poly.pdbx_seq_one_letter_code
_entity_poly.pdbx_strand_id
1 'polypeptide(L)'
;MAPPRNVRIAVYLSGGEIDLLIFDRSNYDLFMSSGIATPIREFKGLRGGAFNFEIPVRGEYYIAVRNRSESTVDGKIVLTFWGFESDLTYLSIVLLVLGMVFWIFGRFFERRSRPR
;
A
#
# COMPACT_ATOMS: atom_id res chain seq x y z
N MET A 1 -4.89 -0.44 14.97
CA MET A 1 -4.88 -0.14 13.52
C MET A 1 -3.62 -0.75 12.96
N ALA A 2 -3.73 -1.79 12.13
CA ALA A 2 -2.55 -2.35 11.48
C ALA A 2 -2.22 -1.48 10.24
N PRO A 3 -0.94 -1.18 10.01
CA PRO A 3 -0.53 -0.31 8.92
C PRO A 3 -0.61 -1.03 7.57
N PRO A 4 -0.66 -0.31 6.43
CA PRO A 4 -0.30 -0.91 5.15
C PRO A 4 1.15 -1.41 5.25
N ARG A 5 1.34 -2.73 5.17
CA ARG A 5 2.61 -3.35 5.58
C ARG A 5 3.66 -3.31 4.49
N ASN A 6 3.28 -3.49 3.23
CA ASN A 6 4.22 -3.52 2.11
C ASN A 6 3.56 -3.06 0.82
N VAL A 7 4.31 -2.34 -0.01
CA VAL A 7 3.96 -2.05 -1.40
C VAL A 7 4.87 -2.90 -2.28
N ARG A 8 4.29 -3.72 -3.15
CA ARG A 8 5.03 -4.37 -4.22
C ARG A 8 4.98 -3.48 -5.45
N ILE A 9 6.14 -3.13 -5.97
CA ILE A 9 6.33 -2.29 -7.14
C ILE A 9 6.87 -3.18 -8.25
N ALA A 10 6.09 -3.41 -9.30
CA ALA A 10 6.51 -4.16 -10.47
C ALA A 10 6.67 -3.22 -11.67
N VAL A 11 7.85 -3.23 -12.27
CA VAL A 11 8.24 -2.41 -13.41
C VAL A 11 8.41 -3.32 -14.62
N TYR A 12 7.73 -2.98 -15.71
CA TYR A 12 7.82 -3.66 -16.99
C TYR A 12 8.14 -2.64 -18.05
N LEU A 13 9.34 -2.70 -18.63
CA LEU A 13 9.75 -1.77 -19.68
C LEU A 13 9.88 -2.52 -21.01
N SER A 14 9.54 -1.85 -22.10
CA SER A 14 9.70 -2.34 -23.46
C SER A 14 11.09 -1.99 -24.04
N GLY A 15 11.86 -1.14 -23.36
CA GLY A 15 13.24 -0.77 -23.71
C GLY A 15 13.79 0.32 -22.78
N GLY A 16 15.12 0.49 -22.77
CA GLY A 16 15.80 1.50 -21.97
C GLY A 16 15.88 1.19 -20.46
N GLU A 17 16.25 2.21 -19.69
CA GLU A 17 16.49 2.15 -18.25
C GLU A 17 15.88 3.35 -17.53
N ILE A 18 15.24 3.09 -16.38
CA ILE A 18 14.71 4.14 -15.50
C ILE A 18 15.33 4.06 -14.10
N ASP A 19 15.39 5.20 -13.41
CA ASP A 19 15.53 5.24 -11.96
C ASP A 19 14.16 5.45 -11.33
N LEU A 20 13.88 4.71 -10.25
CA LEU A 20 12.67 4.84 -9.46
C LEU A 20 13.05 5.34 -8.06
N LEU A 21 12.52 6.51 -7.71
CA LEU A 21 12.83 7.25 -6.49
C LEU A 21 11.57 7.34 -5.64
N ILE A 22 11.67 6.98 -4.36
CA ILE A 22 10.57 7.04 -3.40
C ILE A 22 10.90 8.09 -2.34
N PHE A 23 10.00 9.04 -2.12
CA PHE A 23 10.17 10.15 -1.19
C PHE A 23 9.02 10.21 -0.19
N ASP A 24 9.30 10.74 1.00
CA ASP A 24 8.26 11.40 1.82
C ASP A 24 7.93 12.78 1.24
N ARG A 25 6.88 13.41 1.78
CA ARG A 25 6.44 14.73 1.34
C ARG A 25 7.53 15.80 1.40
N SER A 26 8.26 15.92 2.51
CA SER A 26 9.29 16.95 2.67
C SER A 26 10.41 16.82 1.64
N ASN A 27 10.89 15.59 1.41
CA ASN A 27 11.94 15.32 0.44
C ASN A 27 11.42 15.42 -1.00
N TYR A 28 10.14 15.11 -1.25
CA TYR A 28 9.53 15.30 -2.55
C TYR A 28 9.43 16.79 -2.92
N ASP A 29 9.00 17.64 -1.98
CA ASP A 29 8.91 19.08 -2.21
C ASP A 29 10.31 19.70 -2.47
N LEU A 30 11.33 19.23 -1.75
CA LEU A 30 12.73 19.59 -2.01
C LEU A 30 13.21 19.10 -3.39
N PHE A 31 12.84 17.88 -3.78
CA PHE A 31 13.19 17.31 -5.07
C PHE A 31 12.57 18.12 -6.22
N MET A 32 11.30 18.51 -6.09
CA MET A 32 10.59 19.28 -7.12
C MET A 32 11.10 20.72 -7.23
N SER A 33 11.58 21.31 -6.13
CA SER A 33 12.08 22.70 -6.12
C SER A 33 13.55 22.84 -6.53
N SER A 34 14.40 21.88 -6.13
CA SER A 34 15.86 21.99 -6.32
C SER A 34 16.46 20.92 -7.23
N GLY A 35 15.70 19.87 -7.57
CA GLY A 35 16.21 18.68 -8.27
C GLY A 35 17.07 17.76 -7.40
N ILE A 36 17.33 18.13 -6.14
CA ILE A 36 18.23 17.43 -5.23
C ILE A 36 17.50 17.16 -3.92
N ALA A 37 17.23 15.88 -3.65
CA ALA A 37 16.75 15.42 -2.35
C ALA A 37 17.18 13.98 -2.11
N THR A 38 17.18 13.57 -0.84
CA THR A 38 17.49 12.19 -0.47
C THR A 38 16.23 11.35 -0.53
N PRO A 39 16.11 10.38 -1.46
CA PRO A 39 14.99 9.45 -1.46
C PRO A 39 15.08 8.50 -0.27
N ILE A 40 13.92 8.10 0.25
CA ILE A 40 13.79 7.01 1.23
C ILE A 40 14.29 5.71 0.63
N ARG A 41 13.96 5.49 -0.64
CA ARG A 41 14.42 4.33 -1.41
C ARG A 41 14.67 4.71 -2.85
N GLU A 42 15.75 4.18 -3.39
CA GLU A 42 16.17 4.43 -4.76
C GLU A 42 16.51 3.10 -5.43
N PHE A 43 16.01 2.93 -6.66
CA PHE A 43 16.34 1.81 -7.53
C PHE A 43 16.89 2.38 -8.84
N LYS A 44 18.16 2.10 -9.15
CA LYS A 44 18.86 2.66 -10.32
C LYS A 44 18.92 1.68 -11.48
N GLY A 45 18.86 2.20 -12.70
CA GLY A 45 19.11 1.43 -13.93
C GLY A 45 18.15 0.26 -14.11
N LEU A 46 16.88 0.45 -13.74
CA LEU A 46 15.85 -0.58 -13.87
C LEU A 46 15.50 -0.79 -15.34
N ARG A 47 15.68 -2.04 -15.82
CA ARG A 47 15.12 -2.53 -17.10
C ARG A 47 13.78 -3.23 -16.93
N GLY A 48 13.41 -3.53 -15.69
CA GLY A 48 12.25 -4.29 -15.29
C GLY A 48 12.54 -5.06 -14.00
N GLY A 49 11.49 -5.49 -13.31
CA GLY A 49 11.63 -6.25 -12.07
C GLY A 49 10.50 -5.99 -11.10
N ALA A 50 10.49 -6.74 -9.99
CA ALA A 50 9.53 -6.55 -8.91
C ALA A 50 10.27 -6.36 -7.59
N PHE A 51 9.88 -5.34 -6.84
CA PHE A 51 10.53 -4.90 -5.62
C PHE A 51 9.48 -4.77 -4.52
N ASN A 52 9.83 -5.17 -3.31
CA ASN A 52 9.02 -4.88 -2.14
C ASN A 52 9.57 -3.62 -1.47
N PHE A 53 8.67 -2.69 -1.17
CA PHE A 53 8.93 -1.50 -0.39
C PHE A 53 8.11 -1.59 0.89
N GLU A 54 8.80 -1.73 2.01
CA GLU A 54 8.19 -1.69 3.34
C GLU A 54 7.97 -0.23 3.73
N ILE A 55 6.73 0.11 4.07
CA ILE A 55 6.37 1.50 4.44
C ILE A 55 6.86 1.73 5.87
N PRO A 56 7.86 2.61 6.10
CA PRO A 56 8.45 2.78 7.44
C PRO A 56 7.48 3.45 8.41
N VAL A 57 6.74 4.46 7.96
CA VAL A 57 5.78 5.23 8.77
C VAL A 57 4.52 5.53 7.97
N ARG A 58 3.35 5.60 8.62
CA ARG A 58 2.11 5.97 7.94
C ARG A 58 2.20 7.42 7.43
N GLY A 59 1.94 7.62 6.14
CA GLY A 59 2.00 8.95 5.53
C GLY A 59 1.81 8.91 4.02
N GLU A 60 1.97 10.08 3.40
CA GLU A 60 1.98 10.25 1.95
C GLU A 60 3.39 9.96 1.40
N TYR A 61 3.45 9.15 0.34
CA TYR A 61 4.68 8.80 -0.34
C TYR A 61 4.57 9.14 -1.82
N TYR A 62 5.66 9.62 -2.38
CA TYR A 62 5.73 10.06 -3.77
C TYR A 62 6.73 9.18 -4.51
N ILE A 63 6.32 8.72 -5.69
CA ILE A 63 7.19 7.96 -6.59
C ILE A 63 7.53 8.85 -7.78
N ALA A 64 8.80 9.17 -7.93
CA ALA A 64 9.32 9.85 -9.10
C ALA A 64 10.03 8.83 -10.02
N VAL A 65 9.82 8.99 -11.31
CA VAL A 65 10.46 8.17 -12.35
C VAL A 65 11.38 9.06 -13.16
N ARG A 66 12.65 8.67 -13.25
CA ARG A 66 13.64 9.38 -14.06
C ARG A 66 14.08 8.48 -15.21
N ASN A 67 13.82 8.91 -16.44
CA ASN A 67 14.37 8.25 -17.61
C ASN A 67 15.89 8.49 -17.67
N ARG A 68 16.69 7.41 -17.75
CA ARG A 68 18.14 7.52 -17.97
C ARG A 68 18.53 7.39 -19.44
N SER A 69 17.61 6.89 -20.27
CA SER A 69 17.84 6.72 -21.70
C SER A 69 17.60 8.03 -22.43
N GLU A 70 18.39 8.28 -23.48
CA GLU A 70 18.19 9.43 -24.39
C GLU A 70 16.95 9.25 -25.27
N SER A 71 16.43 8.02 -25.37
CA SER A 71 15.21 7.68 -26.09
C SER A 71 14.01 7.57 -25.16
N THR A 72 12.81 7.68 -25.73
CA THR A 72 11.55 7.38 -25.04
C THR A 72 11.57 5.95 -24.48
N VAL A 73 11.16 5.81 -23.23
CA VAL A 73 10.99 4.52 -22.55
C VAL A 73 9.50 4.27 -22.37
N ASP A 74 8.98 3.27 -23.09
CA ASP A 74 7.62 2.79 -22.90
C ASP A 74 7.60 1.66 -21.88
N GLY A 75 6.60 1.68 -21.02
CA GLY A 75 6.47 0.68 -19.98
C GLY A 75 5.27 0.87 -19.07
N LYS A 76 5.18 -0.02 -18.09
CA LYS A 76 4.13 -0.05 -17.08
C LYS A 76 4.74 -0.22 -15.70
N ILE A 77 4.29 0.59 -14.76
CA ILE A 77 4.57 0.42 -13.33
C ILE A 77 3.27 -0.01 -12.66
N VAL A 78 3.31 -1.16 -11.98
CA VAL A 78 2.19 -1.71 -11.23
C VAL A 78 2.51 -1.63 -9.74
N LEU A 79 1.65 -0.95 -9.00
CA LEU A 79 1.70 -0.88 -7.55
C LEU A 79 0.66 -1.85 -6.99
N THR A 80 1.09 -2.75 -6.13
CA THR A 80 0.21 -3.66 -5.40
C THR A 80 0.39 -3.42 -3.92
N PHE A 81 -0.69 -3.06 -3.23
CA PHE A 81 -0.70 -2.83 -1.79
C PHE A 81 -1.04 -4.13 -1.08
N TRP A 82 -0.12 -4.64 -0.28
CA TRP A 82 -0.28 -5.87 0.49
C TRP A 82 -0.46 -5.56 1.97
N GLY A 83 -1.32 -6.32 2.64
CA GLY A 83 -1.59 -6.19 4.07
C GLY A 83 -2.97 -5.66 4.41
N PHE A 84 -3.75 -5.20 3.44
CA PHE A 84 -5.17 -4.87 3.65
C PHE A 84 -6.01 -6.13 3.91
N GLU A 85 -5.56 -7.29 3.40
CA GLU A 85 -6.25 -8.56 3.56
C GLU A 85 -6.29 -9.01 5.03
N SER A 86 -5.21 -8.75 5.77
CA SER A 86 -5.14 -9.11 7.19
C SER A 86 -6.14 -8.28 8.01
N ASP A 87 -6.22 -6.97 7.75
CA ASP A 87 -7.12 -6.07 8.46
C ASP A 87 -8.59 -6.36 8.16
N LEU A 88 -8.93 -6.65 6.90
CA LEU A 88 -10.25 -7.13 6.51
C LEU A 88 -10.62 -8.44 7.22
N THR A 89 -9.65 -9.34 7.35
CA THR A 89 -9.85 -10.63 8.04
C THR A 89 -10.10 -10.43 9.54
N TYR A 90 -9.35 -9.54 10.19
CA TYR A 90 -9.63 -9.20 11.59
C TYR A 90 -11.00 -8.55 11.76
N LEU A 91 -11.36 -7.61 10.89
CA LEU A 91 -12.67 -6.96 10.92
C LEU A 91 -13.81 -7.97 10.75
N SER A 92 -13.68 -8.92 9.82
CA SER A 92 -14.71 -9.94 9.59
C SER A 92 -14.90 -10.84 10.80
N ILE A 93 -13.82 -11.26 11.46
CA ILE A 93 -13.88 -12.04 12.70
C ILE A 93 -14.61 -11.25 13.81
N VAL A 94 -14.27 -9.98 13.99
CA VAL A 94 -14.92 -9.12 15.01
C VAL A 94 -16.43 -8.98 14.74
N LEU A 95 -16.82 -8.77 13.49
CA LEU A 95 -18.23 -8.68 13.09
C LEU A 95 -18.99 -10.00 13.31
N LEU A 96 -18.37 -11.14 13.03
CA LEU A 96 -18.96 -12.45 13.29
C LEU A 96 -19.19 -12.68 14.78
N VAL A 97 -18.21 -12.36 15.62
CA VAL A 97 -18.33 -12.47 17.08
C VAL A 97 -19.45 -11.56 17.60
N LEU A 98 -19.51 -10.30 17.15
CA LEU A 98 -20.58 -9.37 17.50
C LEU A 98 -21.96 -9.90 17.08
N GLY A 99 -22.08 -10.41 15.86
CA GLY A 99 -23.33 -11.01 15.37
C GLY A 99 -23.76 -12.21 16.21
N MET A 100 -22.83 -13.07 16.61
CA MET A 100 -23.12 -14.22 17.47
C MET A 100 -23.58 -13.77 18.87
N VAL A 101 -22.96 -12.75 19.44
CA VAL A 101 -23.36 -12.16 20.72
C VAL A 101 -24.79 -11.60 20.62
N PHE A 102 -25.09 -10.76 19.62
CA PHE A 102 -26.43 -10.24 19.41
C PHE A 102 -27.47 -11.34 19.21
N TRP A 103 -27.12 -12.41 18.48
CA TRP A 103 -28.02 -13.53 18.28
C TRP A 103 -28.34 -14.28 19.59
N ILE A 104 -27.34 -14.51 20.44
CA ILE A 104 -27.53 -15.12 21.77
C ILE A 104 -28.42 -14.24 22.65
N PHE A 105 -28.13 -12.93 22.72
CA PHE A 105 -28.95 -11.99 23.48
C PHE A 105 -30.38 -11.92 22.95
N GLY A 106 -30.57 -11.85 21.63
CA GLY A 106 -31.89 -11.85 20.99
C GLY A 106 -32.69 -13.10 21.37
N ARG A 107 -32.09 -14.29 21.27
CA ARG A 107 -32.70 -15.56 21.71
C ARG A 107 -33.04 -15.58 23.20
N PHE A 108 -32.19 -15.00 24.03
CA PHE A 108 -32.41 -14.94 25.48
C PHE A 108 -33.61 -14.03 25.82
N PHE A 109 -33.70 -12.86 25.21
CA PHE A 109 -34.83 -11.94 25.39
C PHE A 109 -36.13 -12.51 24.81
N GLU A 110 -36.10 -13.08 23.60
CA GLU A 110 -37.29 -13.68 22.99
C GLU A 110 -37.89 -14.81 23.85
N ARG A 111 -37.03 -15.63 24.49
CA ARG A 111 -37.48 -16.68 25.43
C ARG A 111 -38.13 -16.13 26.71
N ARG A 112 -37.71 -14.96 27.19
CA ARG A 112 -38.32 -14.31 28.35
C ARG A 112 -39.62 -13.59 28.02
N SER A 113 -39.80 -13.15 26.78
CA SER A 113 -40.97 -12.38 26.34
C SER A 113 -42.15 -13.23 25.87
N ARG A 114 -42.00 -14.56 25.73
CA ARG A 114 -43.13 -15.45 25.41
C ARG A 114 -43.96 -15.69 26.69
N PRO A 115 -45.22 -15.21 26.76
CA PRO A 115 -46.12 -15.56 27.85
C PRO A 115 -46.39 -17.08 27.81
N ARG A 116 -46.44 -17.70 29.00
CA ARG A 116 -46.88 -19.10 29.17
C ARG A 116 -48.36 -19.25 28.86
#